data_AF-A0A1M6H057-F1
#
_entry.id   AF-A0A1M6H057-F1
#
_cell.length_a   1.000
_cell.length_b   1.000
_cell.length_c   1.000
_cell.angle_alpha   90.00
_cell.angle_beta   90.00
_cell.angle_gamma   90.00
#
_symmetry.space_group_name_H-M   'P 1'
#
loop_
_entity.id
_entity.type
_entity.pdbx_description
1 polymer ?
#
loop_
_entity_poly.entity_id
_entity_poly.type
_entity_poly.pdbx_seq_one_letter_code
_entity_poly.pdbx_strand_id
1 'polypeptide(L)'
;MSNIVAFLVLAIAYYIGEFIGTKSKAWIPSCFVTACLFLVGYWTFFPNNIVDLAGLGAPLGGTIAIMLCITHMGTIISVKQLLEQWKVIVITLAGLAGMVAFCWFICVPLV
;
A
#
# COMPACT_ATOMS: atom_id res chain seq x y z
N MET A 1 -6.95 22.87 -7.88
CA MET A 1 -7.38 22.61 -6.47
C MET A 1 -6.35 23.26 -5.55
N SER A 2 -6.78 23.93 -4.48
CA SER A 2 -5.82 24.48 -3.49
C SER A 2 -5.16 23.35 -2.70
N ASN A 3 -3.89 23.51 -2.31
CA ASN A 3 -3.11 22.48 -1.60
C ASN A 3 -3.81 22.00 -0.32
N ILE A 4 -4.49 22.91 0.40
CA ILE A 4 -5.23 22.56 1.62
C ILE A 4 -6.45 21.67 1.32
N VAL A 5 -7.11 21.90 0.18
CA VAL A 5 -8.26 21.09 -0.25
C VAL A 5 -7.78 19.73 -0.75
N ALA A 6 -6.66 19.69 -1.48
CA ALA A 6 -6.03 18.44 -1.89
C ALA A 6 -5.68 17.56 -0.68
N PHE A 7 -5.05 18.16 0.33
CA PHE A 7 -4.72 17.49 1.58
C PHE A 7 -5.99 16.99 2.31
N LEU A 8 -7.02 17.83 2.44
CA LEU A 8 -8.27 17.45 3.10
C LEU A 8 -8.95 16.26 2.41
N VAL A 9 -9.01 16.28 1.08
CA VAL A 9 -9.62 15.20 0.29
C VAL A 9 -8.86 13.89 0.48
N LEU A 10 -7.51 13.93 0.46
CA LEU A 10 -6.70 12.75 0.75
C LEU A 10 -6.88 12.25 2.18
N ALA A 11 -6.89 13.16 3.15
CA ALA A 11 -7.10 12.80 4.55
C ALA A 11 -8.45 12.09 4.76
N ILE A 12 -9.51 12.55 4.09
CA ILE A 12 -10.82 11.89 4.12
C ILE A 12 -10.75 10.50 3.46
N ALA A 13 -10.09 10.38 2.30
CA ALA A 13 -9.94 9.09 1.63
C ALA A 13 -9.19 8.06 2.51
N TYR A 14 -8.08 8.47 3.13
CA TYR A 14 -7.34 7.63 4.07
C TYR A 14 -8.15 7.29 5.32
N TYR A 15 -8.88 8.26 5.87
CA TYR A 15 -9.77 8.03 7.00
C TYR A 15 -10.83 6.98 6.69
N ILE A 16 -11.47 7.03 5.51
CA ILE A 16 -12.47 6.03 5.11
C ILE A 16 -11.81 4.64 5.01
N GLY A 17 -10.61 4.55 4.44
CA GLY A 17 -9.84 3.32 4.37
C GLY A 17 -9.57 2.71 5.75
N GLU A 18 -9.05 3.52 6.68
CA GLU A 18 -8.79 3.12 8.07
C GLU A 18 -10.06 2.80 8.85
N PHE A 19 -11.14 3.57 8.65
CA PHE A 19 -12.42 3.35 9.31
C PHE A 19 -13.02 2.00 8.92
N ILE A 20 -13.01 1.67 7.62
CA ILE A 20 -13.49 0.37 7.13
C ILE A 20 -12.56 -0.75 7.62
N GLY A 21 -11.24 -0.56 7.58
CA GLY A 21 -10.28 -1.52 8.11
C GLY A 21 -10.53 -1.83 9.59
N THR A 22 -10.71 -0.79 10.41
CA THR A 22 -10.96 -0.93 11.85
C THR A 22 -12.32 -1.57 12.11
N LYS A 23 -13.38 -1.09 11.46
CA LYS A 23 -14.75 -1.60 11.64
C LYS A 23 -14.92 -3.04 11.15
N SER A 24 -14.15 -3.44 10.13
CA SER A 24 -14.10 -4.82 9.65
C SER A 24 -13.16 -5.72 10.46
N LYS A 25 -12.56 -5.22 11.54
CA LYS A 25 -11.55 -5.95 12.35
C LYS A 25 -10.39 -6.47 11.49
N ALA A 26 -9.90 -5.64 10.58
CA ALA A 26 -8.86 -5.93 9.61
C ALA A 26 -9.17 -7.11 8.66
N TRP A 27 -10.43 -7.56 8.57
CA TRP A 27 -10.84 -8.54 7.56
C TRP A 27 -10.67 -7.97 6.15
N ILE A 28 -10.95 -6.67 5.98
CA ILE A 28 -10.62 -5.93 4.76
C ILE A 28 -9.40 -5.04 5.07
N PRO A 29 -8.25 -5.22 4.38
CA PRO A 29 -7.10 -4.35 4.57
C PRO A 29 -7.44 -2.89 4.23
N SER A 30 -7.09 -1.95 5.09
CA SER A 30 -7.32 -0.52 4.86
C SER A 30 -6.59 0.00 3.60
N CYS A 31 -5.41 -0.54 3.31
CA CYS A 31 -4.68 -0.27 2.06
C CYS A 31 -5.48 -0.64 0.81
N PHE A 32 -6.22 -1.76 0.85
CA PHE A 32 -7.04 -2.20 -0.28
C PHE A 32 -8.23 -1.25 -0.50
N VAL A 33 -8.94 -0.90 0.57
CA VAL A 33 -10.04 0.07 0.52
C VAL A 33 -9.56 1.41 -0.03
N THR A 34 -8.43 1.90 0.47
CA THR A 34 -7.81 3.13 0.01
C THR A 34 -7.46 3.05 -1.48
N ALA A 35 -6.85 1.95 -1.94
CA ALA A 35 -6.52 1.77 -3.35
C ALA A 35 -7.76 1.82 -4.26
N CYS A 36 -8.87 1.17 -3.85
CA CYS A 36 -10.15 1.24 -4.56
C CYS A 36 -10.69 2.67 -4.61
N LEU A 37 -10.63 3.41 -3.51
CA LEU A 37 -11.05 4.82 -3.46
C LEU A 37 -10.21 5.70 -4.38
N PHE A 38 -8.89 5.50 -4.42
CA PHE A 38 -8.01 6.21 -5.34
C PHE A 38 -8.32 5.88 -6.80
N LEU A 39 -8.57 4.61 -7.14
CA LEU A 39 -8.91 4.20 -8.49
C LEU A 39 -10.22 4.85 -8.96
N VAL A 40 -11.26 4.80 -8.13
CA VAL A 40 -12.55 5.48 -8.42
C VAL A 40 -12.37 7.00 -8.46
N GLY A 41 -11.58 7.55 -7.53
CA GLY A 41 -11.28 8.97 -7.45
C GLY A 41 -10.62 9.49 -8.73
N TYR A 42 -9.58 8.81 -9.24
CA TYR A 42 -8.90 9.19 -10.48
C TYR A 42 -9.80 9.13 -11.71
N TRP A 43 -10.80 8.24 -11.73
CA TRP A 43 -11.78 8.19 -12.82
C TRP A 43 -12.81 9.31 -12.80
N THR A 44 -13.03 9.96 -11.64
CA THR A 44 -14.18 10.83 -11.46
C THR A 44 -13.80 12.28 -11.18
N PHE A 45 -12.94 12.55 -10.20
CA PHE A 45 -12.66 13.92 -9.75
C PHE A 45 -11.24 14.18 -9.18
N PHE A 46 -10.41 13.16 -8.95
CA PHE A 46 -9.03 13.37 -8.49
C PHE A 46 -8.14 13.85 -9.64
N PRO A 47 -7.37 14.94 -9.47
CA PRO A 47 -6.31 15.25 -10.40
C PRO A 47 -5.20 14.19 -10.32
N ASN A 48 -4.55 13.89 -11.45
CA ASN A 48 -3.47 12.89 -11.52
C ASN A 48 -2.33 13.16 -10.53
N ASN A 49 -2.11 14.42 -10.14
CA ASN A 49 -1.05 14.84 -9.21
C ASN A 49 -1.62 15.22 -7.83
N ILE A 50 -2.73 14.62 -7.39
CA ILE A 50 -3.37 14.95 -6.10
C ILE A 50 -2.42 14.77 -4.90
N VAL A 51 -1.57 13.75 -4.95
CA VAL A 51 -0.60 13.42 -3.89
C VAL A 51 0.47 14.51 -3.75
N ASP A 52 0.96 15.02 -4.88
CA ASP A 52 1.93 16.11 -4.90
C ASP A 52 1.29 17.43 -4.46
N LEU A 53 0.07 17.71 -4.94
CA LEU A 53 -0.70 18.90 -4.54
C LEU A 53 -1.01 18.93 -3.04
N ALA A 54 -1.19 17.77 -2.42
CA ALA A 54 -1.38 17.64 -0.98
C ALA A 54 -0.08 17.77 -0.16
N GLY A 55 1.09 17.90 -0.82
CA GLY A 55 2.39 17.95 -0.16
C GLY A 55 2.89 16.60 0.36
N LEU A 56 2.23 15.50 -0.04
CA LEU A 56 2.60 14.12 0.32
C LEU A 56 3.46 13.45 -0.76
N GLY A 57 3.79 14.17 -1.83
CA GLY A 57 4.71 13.74 -2.88
C GLY A 57 6.15 13.56 -2.41
N ALA A 58 7.00 13.13 -3.33
CA ALA A 58 8.45 13.10 -3.11
C ALA A 58 9.01 14.54 -2.97
N PRO A 59 10.06 14.77 -2.16
CA PRO A 59 10.87 13.77 -1.44
C PRO A 59 10.39 13.49 0.00
N LEU A 60 9.61 14.37 0.62
CA LEU A 60 9.27 14.26 2.04
C LEU A 60 8.23 13.17 2.33
N GLY A 61 7.08 13.21 1.65
CA GLY A 61 5.97 12.27 1.92
C GLY A 61 6.15 10.91 1.26
N GLY A 62 6.67 10.88 0.03
CA GLY A 62 6.81 9.64 -0.74
C GLY A 62 8.13 8.88 -0.55
N THR A 63 9.19 9.51 -0.06
CA THR A 63 10.53 8.87 0.00
C THR A 63 11.06 8.80 1.41
N ILE A 64 11.22 9.94 2.08
CA ILE A 64 11.84 9.99 3.42
C ILE A 64 10.92 9.33 4.47
N ALA A 65 9.62 9.66 4.48
CA ALA A 65 8.68 9.07 5.42
C ALA A 65 8.58 7.54 5.29
N ILE A 66 8.50 7.03 4.06
CA ILE A 66 8.43 5.58 3.80
C ILE A 66 9.72 4.89 4.24
N MET A 67 10.89 5.45 3.91
CA MET A 67 12.18 4.89 4.33
C MET A 67 12.34 4.84 5.85
N LEU A 68 11.89 5.89 6.56
CA LEU A 68 11.89 5.91 8.03
C LEU A 68 10.95 4.84 8.62
N CYS A 69 9.74 4.70 8.08
CA CYS A 69 8.79 3.65 8.52
C CYS A 69 9.36 2.24 8.30
N ILE A 70 9.96 1.98 7.14
CA ILE A 70 10.61 0.69 6.84
C ILE A 70 11.77 0.43 7.80
N THR A 71 12.60 1.44 8.06
CA THR A 71 13.73 1.32 8.98
C THR A 71 13.24 1.01 10.39
N HIS A 72 12.24 1.74 10.87
CA HIS A 72 11.62 1.50 12.18
C HIS A 72 11.08 0.06 12.30
N MET A 73 10.30 -0.41 11.32
CA MET A 73 9.83 -1.80 11.29
C MET A 73 10.98 -2.81 11.28
N GLY A 74 12.04 -2.54 10.52
CA GLY A 74 13.24 -3.39 10.46
C GLY A 74 13.99 -3.46 11.79
N THR A 75 14.09 -2.36 12.52
CA THR A 75 14.79 -2.32 13.83
C THR A 75 14.04 -3.02 14.96
N ILE A 76 12.72 -3.19 14.83
CA ILE A 76 11.89 -3.89 15.83
C ILE A 76 12.15 -5.40 15.81
N ILE A 77 12.52 -5.97 14.65
CA ILE A 77 12.72 -7.41 14.50
C ILE A 77 14.16 -7.76 14.85
N SER A 78 14.35 -8.61 15.85
CA SER A 78 15.69 -9.10 16.19
C SER A 78 16.23 -10.06 15.12
N VAL A 79 17.55 -10.02 14.87
CA VAL A 79 18.20 -10.90 13.88
C VAL A 79 17.97 -12.39 14.19
N LYS A 80 17.84 -12.76 15.47
CA LYS A 80 17.54 -14.13 15.89
C LYS A 80 16.15 -14.57 15.43
N GLN A 81 15.14 -13.71 15.59
CA GLN A 81 13.78 -14.00 15.11
C GLN A 81 13.71 -14.11 13.58
N LEU A 82 14.46 -13.27 12.85
CA LEU A 82 14.56 -13.40 11.39
C LEU A 82 15.11 -14.75 10.96
N LEU A 83 16.16 -15.25 11.62
CA LEU A 83 16.74 -16.58 11.35
C LEU A 83 15.77 -17.71 11.72
N GLU A 84 15.04 -17.60 12.83
CA GLU A 84 14.01 -18.58 13.22
C GLU A 84 12.84 -18.64 12.22
N GLN A 85 12.56 -17.54 11.51
CA GLN A 85 11.52 -17.44 10.50
C GLN A 85 11.93 -17.90 9.08
N TRP A 86 13.04 -18.61 8.92
CA TRP A 86 13.51 -19.10 7.60
C TRP A 86 12.44 -19.89 6.81
N LYS A 87 11.57 -20.64 7.49
CA LYS A 87 10.45 -21.35 6.84
C LYS A 87 9.46 -20.38 6.20
N VAL A 88 9.19 -19.25 6.86
CA VAL A 88 8.30 -18.21 6.33
C VAL A 88 8.88 -17.66 5.04
N ILE A 89 10.19 -17.38 5.01
CA ILE A 89 10.90 -16.88 3.81
C ILE A 89 10.78 -17.89 2.65
N VAL A 90 10.98 -19.18 2.91
CA VAL A 90 10.86 -20.21 1.87
C VAL A 90 9.43 -20.31 1.36
N ILE A 91 8.44 -20.28 2.24
CA ILE A 91 7.01 -20.36 1.87
C ILE A 91 6.59 -19.12 1.06
N THR A 92 7.01 -17.91 1.45
CA THR A 92 6.68 -16.69 0.71
C THR A 92 7.36 -16.66 -0.65
N LEU A 93 8.62 -17.07 -0.75
CA LEU A 93 9.31 -17.19 -2.04
C LEU A 93 8.67 -18.23 -2.95
N ALA A 94 8.28 -19.39 -2.42
CA ALA A 94 7.57 -20.42 -3.18
C ALA A 94 6.19 -19.93 -3.64
N GLY A 95 5.45 -19.22 -2.79
CA GLY A 95 4.17 -18.61 -3.15
C GLY A 95 4.31 -17.55 -4.24
N LEU A 96 5.35 -16.73 -4.17
CA LEU A 96 5.63 -15.69 -5.17
C LEU A 96 6.04 -16.30 -6.52
N ALA A 97 6.89 -17.33 -6.51
CA ALA A 97 7.21 -18.11 -7.70
C ALA A 97 5.96 -18.78 -8.31
N GLY A 98 5.09 -19.34 -7.46
CA GLY A 98 3.80 -19.90 -7.87
C GLY A 98 2.91 -18.86 -8.55
N MET A 99 2.72 -17.68 -7.94
CA MET A 99 1.94 -16.60 -8.54
C MET A 99 2.47 -16.19 -9.91
N VAL A 100 3.80 -16.04 -10.06
CA VAL A 100 4.42 -15.68 -11.34
C VAL A 100 4.18 -16.77 -12.39
N ALA A 101 4.38 -18.04 -12.03
CA ALA A 101 4.13 -19.15 -12.95
C ALA A 101 2.66 -19.24 -13.37
N PHE A 102 1.73 -19.10 -12.42
CA PHE A 102 0.29 -19.09 -12.71
C PHE A 102 -0.11 -17.94 -13.64
N CYS A 103 0.39 -16.72 -13.39
CA CYS A 103 0.17 -15.60 -14.31
C CYS A 103 0.73 -15.90 -15.71
N TRP A 104 1.90 -16.53 -15.82
CA TRP A 104 2.49 -16.88 -17.11
C TRP A 104 1.68 -17.92 -17.88
N PHE A 105 1.22 -18.98 -17.22
CA PHE A 105 0.50 -20.07 -17.90
C PHE A 105 -1.00 -19.86 -18.03
N ILE A 106 -1.62 -18.99 -17.22
CA ILE A 106 -3.06 -18.73 -17.30
C ILE A 106 -3.36 -17.40 -17.98
N CYS A 107 -2.68 -16.30 -17.63
CA CYS A 107 -3.01 -14.99 -18.19
C CYS A 107 -2.43 -14.77 -19.59
N VAL A 108 -1.23 -15.28 -19.91
CA VAL A 108 -0.65 -15.12 -21.26
C VAL A 108 -1.44 -15.84 -22.36
N PRO A 109 -1.95 -17.08 -22.18
CA PRO A 109 -2.79 -17.69 -23.22
C PRO A 109 -4.23 -17.16 -23.29
N LEU A 110 -4.62 -16.24 -22.41
CA LEU A 110 -5.95 -15.62 -22.36
C LEU A 110 -6.01 -14.23 -23.02
N VAL A 111 -4.87 -13.71 -23.48
CA VAL A 111 -4.71 -12.48 -24.27
C VAL A 111 -4.29 -12.84 -25.69
#